data_AF-A0A923MJS1-F1
#
_entry.id   AF-A0A923MJS1-F1
#
_cell.length_a   1.000
_cell.length_b   1.000
_cell.length_c   1.000
_cell.angle_alpha   90.00
_cell.angle_beta   90.00
_cell.angle_gamma   90.00
#
_symmetry.space_group_name_H-M   'P 1'
#
loop_
_entity.id
_entity.type
_entity.pdbx_description
1 polymer ?
#
loop_
_entity_poly.entity_id
_entity_poly.type
_entity_poly.pdbx_seq_one_letter_code
_entity_poly.pdbx_strand_id
1 'polypeptide(L)' 'MMRSHKLALHIADASWGEIRRQLTCKTDWYGKELVVIDRFFPSSQTCGCCGYRNKEAKDLSVRL' A
#
# COMPACT_ATOMS: atom_id res chain seq x y z
N MET A 1 9.48 -0.45 -6.18
CA MET A 1 9.58 -0.88 -4.76
C MET A 1 10.87 -1.64 -4.46
N MET A 2 11.44 -2.45 -5.37
CA MET A 2 12.65 -3.25 -5.10
C MET A 2 13.99 -2.56 -5.45
N ARG A 3 14.05 -1.22 -5.44
CA ARG A 3 15.27 -0.49 -5.84
C ARG A 3 16.28 -0.31 -4.70
N SER A 4 15.82 -0.32 -3.45
CA SER A 4 16.69 -0.14 -2.28
C SER A 4 17.11 -1.49 -1.73
N HIS A 5 18.40 -1.81 -1.80
CA HIS A 5 18.94 -3.04 -1.22
C HIS A 5 18.67 -3.17 0.29
N LYS A 6 18.64 -2.04 1.02
CA LYS A 6 18.37 -2.02 2.47
C LYS A 6 16.93 -2.44 2.82
N LEU A 7 15.98 -2.18 1.92
CA LEU A 7 14.55 -2.41 2.19
C LEU A 7 13.97 -3.58 1.36
N ALA A 8 14.70 -4.07 0.36
CA ALA A 8 14.22 -5.08 -0.57
C ALA A 8 13.79 -6.38 0.14
N LEU A 9 14.56 -6.85 1.13
CA LEU A 9 14.23 -8.05 1.90
C LEU A 9 12.88 -7.90 2.62
N HIS A 10 12.71 -6.82 3.39
CA HIS A 10 11.46 -6.55 4.11
C HIS A 10 10.26 -6.38 3.18
N ILE A 11 10.46 -5.77 2.01
CA ILE A 11 9.40 -5.60 1.01
C ILE A 11 8.98 -6.94 0.40
N ALA A 12 9.94 -7.85 0.15
CA ALA A 12 9.67 -9.17 -0.39
C ALA A 12 8.96 -10.07 0.63
N ASP A 13 9.40 -10.03 1.89
CA ASP A 13 8.86 -10.85 2.98
C ASP A 13 7.40 -10.50 3.33
N ALA A 14 7.01 -9.23 3.13
CA ALA A 14 5.67 -8.73 3.45
C ALA A 14 4.50 -9.36 2.65
N SER A 15 4.77 -10.16 1.60
CA SER A 15 3.78 -11.05 0.96
C SER A 15 2.44 -10.40 0.57
N TRP A 16 2.46 -9.15 0.06
CA TRP A 16 1.27 -8.35 -0.26
C TRP A 16 0.26 -9.04 -1.20
N GLY A 17 0.74 -9.92 -2.09
CA GLY A 17 -0.13 -10.70 -2.98
C GLY A 17 -1.02 -11.69 -2.24
N GLU A 18 -0.51 -12.30 -1.16
CA GLU A 18 -1.24 -13.27 -0.36
C GLU A 18 -2.36 -12.60 0.45
N ILE A 19 -2.09 -11.41 1.01
CA ILE A 19 -3.12 -10.60 1.69
C ILE A 19 -4.30 -10.33 0.74
N ARG A 20 -4.01 -9.91 -0.50
CA ARG A 20 -5.06 -9.69 -1.51
C ARG A 20 -5.83 -10.97 -1.80
N ARG A 21 -5.14 -12.10 -1.98
CA ARG A 21 -5.78 -13.40 -2.27
C ARG A 21 -6.75 -13.80 -1.16
N GLN A 22 -6.31 -13.72 0.10
CA GLN A 22 -7.15 -14.07 1.25
C GLN A 22 -8.36 -13.15 1.37
N LEU A 23 -8.18 -11.85 1.18
CA LEU A 23 -9.30 -10.89 1.20
C LEU A 23 -10.31 -11.24 0.10
N THR A 24 -9.87 -11.46 -1.14
CA THR A 24 -10.75 -11.84 -2.25
C THR A 24 -11.56 -13.10 -1.91
N CYS A 25 -10.90 -14.16 -1.45
CA CYS A 25 -11.59 -15.40 -1.08
C CYS A 25 -12.62 -15.19 0.03
N LYS A 26 -12.27 -14.42 1.07
CA LYS A 26 -13.20 -14.18 2.19
C LYS A 26 -14.36 -13.29 1.77
N THR A 27 -14.12 -12.24 0.99
CA THR A 27 -15.20 -11.36 0.55
C THR A 27 -16.19 -12.10 -0.35
N ASP A 28 -15.69 -12.97 -1.23
CA ASP A 28 -16.52 -13.86 -2.05
C ASP A 28 -17.43 -14.76 -1.17
N TRP A 29 -16.85 -15.42 -0.15
CA TRP A 29 -17.61 -16.30 0.75
C TRP A 29 -18.69 -15.58 1.56
N TYR A 30 -18.43 -14.34 1.99
CA TYR A 30 -19.36 -13.59 2.83
C TYR A 30 -20.28 -12.65 2.01
N GLY A 31 -20.24 -12.71 0.68
CA GLY A 31 -21.00 -11.81 -0.19
C GLY A 31 -20.67 -10.33 0.04
N LYS A 32 -19.40 -10.03 0.31
CA LYS A 32 -18.86 -8.68 0.50
C LYS A 32 -18.13 -8.21 -0.75
N GLU A 33 -17.99 -6.91 -0.87
CA GLU A 33 -17.24 -6.29 -1.96
C GLU A 33 -15.80 -5.97 -1.52
N LEU A 34 -14.84 -6.26 -2.41
CA LEU A 34 -13.45 -5.86 -2.25
C LEU A 34 -13.10 -4.79 -3.28
N VAL A 35 -12.91 -3.54 -2.82
CA VAL A 35 -12.48 -2.42 -3.68
C VAL A 35 -10.96 -2.33 -3.70
N VAL A 36 -10.36 -2.47 -4.88
CA VAL A 36 -8.92 -2.34 -5.09
C VAL A 36 -8.63 -1.03 -5.83
N ILE A 37 -7.90 -0.13 -5.16
CA ILE A 37 -7.44 1.13 -5.75
C ILE A 37 -6.13 0.96 -6.50
N ASP A 38 -5.80 1.94 -7.36
CA ASP A 38 -4.56 1.93 -8.13
C ASP A 38 -3.30 1.82 -7.25
N ARG A 39 -2.29 1.10 -7.75
CA ARG A 39 -1.03 0.86 -7.05
C ARG A 39 -0.29 2.14 -6.69
N PHE A 40 -0.40 3.18 -7.51
CA PHE A 40 0.27 4.47 -7.33
C PHE A 40 -0.66 5.54 -6.76
N PHE A 41 -1.84 5.15 -6.27
CA PHE A 41 -2.74 6.05 -5.57
C PHE A 41 -2.02 6.69 -4.35
N PRO A 42 -2.05 8.02 -4.21
CA PRO A 42 -1.25 8.73 -3.21
C PRO A 42 -1.83 8.68 -1.79
N SER A 43 -2.38 7.55 -1.34
CA SER A 43 -3.02 7.43 0.00
C SER A 43 -2.10 7.86 1.13
N SER A 44 -0.84 7.43 1.11
CA SER A 44 0.17 7.78 2.12
C SER A 44 0.78 9.17 1.96
N GLN A 45 0.39 9.91 0.92
CA GLN A 45 0.79 11.31 0.68
C GLN A 45 -0.36 12.27 0.95
N THR A 46 -1.60 11.79 0.99
CA THR A 46 -2.81 12.61 1.15
C THR A 46 -3.27 12.61 2.60
N CYS A 47 -3.42 13.79 3.18
CA CYS A 47 -3.98 13.95 4.52
C CYS A 47 -5.47 13.58 4.52
N GLY A 48 -5.86 12.64 5.39
CA GLY A 48 -7.27 12.23 5.53
C GLY A 48 -8.19 13.31 6.12
N CYS A 49 -7.64 14.31 6.82
CA CYS A 49 -8.42 15.39 7.44
C CYS A 49 -8.68 16.56 6.48
N CYS A 50 -7.68 16.96 5.69
CA CYS A 50 -7.75 18.18 4.88
C CYS A 50 -7.51 17.97 3.38
N GLY A 51 -7.24 16.74 2.94
CA GLY A 51 -6.97 16.43 1.52
C GLY A 51 -5.64 16.97 0.98
N TYR A 52 -4.84 17.67 1.80
CA TYR A 52 -3.53 18.15 1.40
C TYR A 52 -2.62 16.98 0.96
N ARG A 53 -1.98 17.13 -0.19
CA ARG A 53 -1.07 16.13 -0.73
C ARG A 53 0.38 16.55 -0.53
N ASN A 54 1.04 15.95 0.44
CA ASN A 54 2.47 16.11 0.65
C ASN A 54 3.27 15.28 -0.37
N LYS A 55 3.92 15.95 -1.34
CA LYS A 55 4.76 15.29 -2.36
C LYS A 55 6.12 14.85 -1.82
N GLU A 56 6.61 15.49 -0.76
CA GLU A 56 7.90 15.22 -0.13
C GLU A 56 7.90 13.90 0.65
N ALA A 57 6.72 13.39 1.02
CA ALA A 57 6.58 12.09 1.66
C ALA A 57 7.10 10.92 0.78
N LYS A 58 7.40 11.11 -0.50
CA LYS A 58 8.11 10.08 -1.30
C LYS A 58 9.60 10.00 -1.00
N ASP A 59 10.18 11.07 -0.47
CA ASP A 59 11.57 11.08 -0.05
C ASP A 59 11.73 10.22 1.21
N LEU A 60 12.63 9.24 1.13
CA LEU A 60 12.94 8.35 2.25
C LEU A 60 13.57 9.11 3.42
N SER A 61 14.29 10.22 3.16
CA SER A 61 14.92 11.04 4.20
C SER A 61 13.93 11.89 5.01
N VAL A 62 12.71 12.10 4.48
CA VAL A 62 11.62 12.79 5.18
C VAL A 62 10.77 11.81 5.99
N ARG A 63 10.81 10.51 5.64
CA ARG A 63 10.03 9.43 6.27
C ARG A 63 10.79 8.61 7.32
N LEU A 64 12.12 8.65 7.29
CA LEU A 64 13.03 7.98 8.24
C LEU A 64 13.72 9.03 9.09
#